data_AF-A0A9D7GHX2-F1
#
_entry.id   AF-A0A9D7GHX2-F1
#
_cell.length_a   1.000
_cell.length_b   1.000
_cell.length_c   1.000
_cell.angle_alpha   90.00
_cell.angle_beta   90.00
_cell.angle_gamma   90.00
#
_symmetry.space_group_name_H-M   'P 1'
#
loop_
_entity.id
_entity.type
_entity.pdbx_description
1 polymer ?
#
loop_
_entity_poly.entity_id
_entity_poly.type
_entity_poly.pdbx_seq_one_letter_code
_entity_poly.pdbx_strand_id
1 'polypeptide(L)'
;MNESPGFAVFFFPQALDALGEAIKPYLQDGPAGLHVPCREVDTGGAFIEMTLEGRTADGREVALELMVPGNMVRMIVSARSDGDFGFYDRSKPARALLEPGLAQAAAGNPAVVAANEGGTVA
;
A
#
# COMPACT_ATOMS: atom_id res chain seq x y z
N MET A 1 -17.25 -17.28 -3.35
CA MET A 1 -17.18 -15.84 -3.03
C MET A 1 -16.17 -15.26 -4.01
N ASN A 2 -16.54 -14.33 -4.89
CA ASN A 2 -15.54 -13.58 -5.65
C ASN A 2 -15.24 -12.33 -4.85
N GLU A 3 -14.18 -12.38 -4.05
CA GLU A 3 -13.57 -11.16 -3.54
C GLU A 3 -12.94 -10.48 -4.76
N SER A 4 -13.46 -9.31 -5.14
CA SER A 4 -12.90 -8.58 -6.27
C SER A 4 -11.47 -8.17 -5.94
N PRO A 5 -10.50 -8.35 -6.85
CA PRO A 5 -9.13 -7.90 -6.59
C PRO A 5 -9.16 -6.41 -6.28
N GLY A 6 -8.60 -6.06 -5.12
CA GLY A 6 -8.66 -4.69 -4.58
C GLY A 6 -8.00 -3.65 -5.49
N PHE A 7 -7.04 -4.09 -6.31
CA PHE A 7 -6.28 -3.25 -7.22
C PHE A 7 -6.06 -3.91 -8.58
N ALA A 8 -5.90 -3.09 -9.62
CA ALA A 8 -5.39 -3.47 -10.93
C ALA A 8 -4.11 -2.67 -11.23
N VAL A 9 -3.00 -3.37 -11.47
CA VAL A 9 -1.68 -2.76 -11.75
C VAL A 9 -1.34 -2.92 -13.23
N PHE A 10 -1.11 -1.80 -13.90
CA PHE A 10 -0.77 -1.73 -15.32
C PHE A 10 0.71 -1.40 -15.47
N PHE A 11 1.40 -2.10 -16.37
CA PHE A 11 2.82 -1.90 -16.66
C PHE A 11 3.03 -1.06 -17.92
N PHE A 12 4.21 -0.50 -18.08
CA PHE A 12 4.66 0.01 -19.39
C PHE A 12 4.97 -1.17 -20.34
N PRO A 13 4.82 -1.03 -21.67
CA PRO A 13 5.13 -2.12 -22.60
C PRO A 13 6.55 -2.68 -22.42
N GLN A 14 7.53 -1.80 -22.25
CA GLN A 14 8.94 -2.16 -22.02
C GLN A 14 9.16 -2.96 -20.73
N ALA A 15 8.28 -2.81 -19.74
CA ALA A 15 8.32 -3.61 -18.53
C ALA A 15 7.75 -5.01 -18.74
N LEU A 16 6.71 -5.16 -19.58
CA LEU A 16 6.22 -6.49 -19.98
C LEU A 16 7.30 -7.24 -20.78
N ASP A 17 8.01 -6.54 -21.67
CA ASP A 17 9.14 -7.11 -22.41
C ASP A 17 10.30 -7.53 -21.47
N ALA A 18 10.62 -6.70 -20.47
CA ALA A 18 11.71 -6.96 -19.52
C ALA A 18 11.40 -8.04 -18.47
N LEU A 19 10.15 -8.13 -18.01
CA LEU A 19 9.68 -9.17 -17.07
C LEU A 19 9.43 -10.51 -17.79
N GLY A 20 9.12 -10.47 -19.09
CA GLY A 20 9.04 -11.63 -19.97
C GLY A 20 8.02 -12.69 -19.52
N GLU A 21 8.38 -13.97 -19.65
CA GLU A 21 7.49 -15.08 -19.31
C GLU A 21 7.08 -15.13 -17.83
N ALA A 22 7.85 -14.53 -16.92
CA ALA A 22 7.61 -14.61 -15.49
C ALA A 22 6.33 -13.89 -15.05
N ILE A 23 5.96 -12.78 -15.70
CA ILE A 23 4.74 -12.01 -15.34
C ILE A 23 3.47 -12.54 -16.02
N LYS A 24 3.61 -13.25 -17.16
CA LYS A 24 2.47 -13.65 -18.00
C LYS A 24 1.38 -14.47 -17.29
N PRO A 25 1.67 -15.43 -16.38
CA PRO A 25 0.64 -16.19 -15.67
C PRO A 25 -0.28 -15.33 -14.80
N TYR A 26 0.14 -14.11 -14.47
CA TYR A 26 -0.56 -13.18 -13.60
C TYR A 26 -1.25 -12.04 -14.36
N LEU A 27 -1.01 -11.92 -15.67
CA LEU A 27 -1.69 -10.92 -16.51
C LEU A 27 -3.13 -11.35 -16.79
N GLN A 28 -4.06 -10.43 -16.56
CA GLN A 28 -5.43 -10.51 -17.06
C GLN A 28 -5.65 -9.45 -18.14
N ASP A 29 -6.34 -9.85 -19.20
CA ASP A 29 -6.85 -8.93 -20.20
C ASP A 29 -8.26 -8.47 -19.82
N GLY A 30 -8.56 -7.21 -20.09
CA GLY A 30 -9.80 -6.57 -19.68
C GLY A 30 -10.05 -5.27 -20.45
N PRO A 31 -11.19 -4.59 -20.23
CA PRO A 31 -11.58 -3.43 -21.05
C PRO A 31 -10.60 -2.24 -21.01
N ALA A 32 -9.75 -2.15 -19.98
CA ALA A 32 -8.70 -1.15 -19.83
C ALA A 32 -7.30 -1.62 -20.30
N GLY A 33 -7.21 -2.84 -20.83
CA GLY A 33 -5.98 -3.51 -21.26
C GLY A 33 -5.37 -4.45 -20.20
N LEU A 34 -4.19 -4.99 -20.54
CA LEU A 34 -3.44 -5.93 -19.71
C LEU A 34 -3.04 -5.32 -18.35
N HIS A 35 -3.37 -6.03 -17.28
CA HIS A 35 -3.07 -5.65 -15.91
C HIS A 35 -2.83 -6.89 -15.04
N VAL A 36 -2.21 -6.70 -13.86
CA VAL A 36 -2.14 -7.72 -12.81
C VAL A 36 -3.15 -7.37 -11.70
N PRO A 37 -4.12 -8.24 -11.40
CA PRO A 37 -5.03 -8.06 -10.28
C PRO A 37 -4.32 -8.36 -8.94
N CYS A 38 -4.45 -7.46 -7.96
CA CYS A 38 -3.80 -7.57 -6.66
C CYS A 38 -4.81 -7.38 -5.51
N ARG A 39 -4.57 -8.06 -4.38
CA ARG A 39 -5.28 -7.83 -3.11
C ARG A 39 -4.76 -6.58 -2.40
N GLU A 40 -3.45 -6.39 -2.41
CA GLU A 40 -2.73 -5.27 -1.78
C GLU A 40 -1.61 -4.76 -2.69
N VAL A 41 -1.29 -3.47 -2.54
CA VAL A 41 -0.17 -2.81 -3.21
C VAL A 41 0.45 -1.81 -2.21
N ASP A 42 1.74 -1.95 -1.93
CA ASP A 42 2.55 -0.96 -1.20
C ASP A 42 3.48 -0.22 -2.17
N THR A 43 3.65 1.08 -1.95
CA THR A 43 4.50 1.99 -2.73
C THR A 43 5.46 2.80 -1.85
N GLY A 44 5.56 2.47 -0.56
CA GLY A 44 6.43 3.15 0.41
C GLY A 44 7.92 2.77 0.31
N GLY A 45 8.23 1.66 -0.38
CA GLY A 45 9.58 1.13 -0.57
C GLY A 45 10.28 1.61 -1.86
N ALA A 46 11.45 1.02 -2.14
CA ALA A 46 12.18 1.22 -3.41
C ALA A 46 11.57 0.41 -4.58
N PHE A 47 10.79 -0.61 -4.25
CA PHE A 47 9.98 -1.40 -5.15
C PHE A 47 8.51 -1.20 -4.79
N ILE A 48 7.64 -1.43 -5.77
CA ILE A 48 6.21 -1.59 -5.54
C ILE A 48 5.99 -3.04 -5.15
N GLU A 49 5.45 -3.26 -3.96
CA GLU A 49 5.18 -4.59 -3.41
C GLU A 49 3.71 -4.91 -3.68
N MET A 50 3.44 -6.10 -4.23
CA MET A 50 2.13 -6.49 -4.76
C MET A 50 1.75 -7.87 -4.22
N THR A 51 0.63 -7.96 -3.51
CA THR A 51 0.09 -9.24 -3.03
C THR A 51 -0.98 -9.74 -3.98
N LEU A 52 -0.74 -10.86 -4.64
CA LEU A 52 -1.63 -11.52 -5.59
C LEU A 52 -2.29 -12.73 -4.93
N GLU A 53 -3.53 -13.03 -5.33
CA GLU A 53 -4.20 -14.27 -4.97
C GLU A 53 -4.11 -15.27 -6.12
N GLY A 54 -3.42 -16.38 -5.87
CA GLY A 54 -3.30 -17.51 -6.79
C GLY A 54 -4.04 -18.74 -6.29
N ARG A 55 -4.21 -19.72 -7.18
CA ARG A 55 -4.56 -21.09 -6.82
C ARG A 55 -3.48 -22.03 -7.32
N THR A 56 -3.06 -22.94 -6.46
CA THR A 56 -2.20 -24.07 -6.82
C THR A 56 -2.95 -25.06 -7.73
N ALA A 57 -2.23 -25.94 -8.43
CA ALA A 57 -2.84 -26.95 -9.30
C ALA A 57 -3.79 -27.91 -8.55
N ASP A 58 -3.50 -28.14 -7.27
CA ASP A 58 -4.27 -28.89 -6.29
C ASP A 58 -5.37 -28.06 -5.58
N GLY A 59 -5.69 -26.86 -6.10
CA GLY A 59 -6.86 -26.06 -5.73
C GLY A 59 -6.72 -25.23 -4.46
N ARG A 60 -5.62 -25.37 -3.70
CA ARG A 60 -5.34 -24.54 -2.52
C ARG A 60 -5.04 -23.11 -2.94
N GLU A 61 -5.66 -22.15 -2.27
CA GLU A 61 -5.39 -20.72 -2.41
C GLU A 61 -3.99 -20.42 -1.85
N VAL A 62 -3.26 -19.54 -2.54
CA VAL A 62 -1.90 -19.14 -2.19
C VAL A 62 -1.76 -17.63 -2.40
N ALA A 63 -1.26 -16.92 -1.40
CA ALA A 63 -0.82 -15.54 -1.57
C ALA A 63 0.57 -15.55 -2.23
N LEU A 64 0.73 -14.78 -3.31
CA LEU A 64 2.02 -14.54 -3.94
C LEU A 64 2.44 -13.09 -3.72
N GLU A 65 3.69 -12.88 -3.36
CA GLU A 65 4.27 -11.55 -3.19
C GLU A 65 5.21 -11.25 -4.36
N LEU A 66 4.94 -10.16 -5.08
CA LEU A 66 5.75 -9.67 -6.19
C LEU A 66 6.34 -8.31 -5.84
N MET A 67 7.64 -8.12 -6.09
CA MET A 67 8.30 -6.81 -5.99
C MET A 67 8.68 -6.34 -7.38
N VAL A 68 8.19 -5.17 -7.81
CA VAL A 68 8.48 -4.63 -9.14
C VAL A 68 9.03 -3.19 -9.04
N PRO A 69 10.08 -2.82 -9.78
CA PRO A 69 10.59 -1.46 -9.81
C PRO A 69 9.51 -0.43 -10.15
N GLY A 70 9.44 0.69 -9.41
CA GLY A 70 8.38 1.69 -9.60
C GLY A 70 8.32 2.29 -11.01
N ASN A 71 9.45 2.39 -11.69
CA ASN A 71 9.54 2.87 -13.08
C ASN A 71 8.99 1.90 -14.14
N MET A 72 8.66 0.65 -13.77
CA MET A 72 8.03 -0.33 -14.64
C MET A 72 6.50 -0.26 -14.61
N VAL A 73 5.92 0.29 -13.53
CA VAL A 73 4.47 0.43 -13.36
C VAL A 73 4.00 1.74 -14.00
N ARG A 74 3.01 1.62 -14.89
CA ARG A 74 2.37 2.74 -15.60
C ARG A 74 1.25 3.37 -14.78
N MET A 75 0.46 2.55 -14.09
CA MET A 75 -0.74 2.99 -13.38
C MET A 75 -1.19 1.93 -12.36
N ILE A 76 -1.68 2.37 -11.20
CA ILE A 76 -2.33 1.53 -10.20
C ILE A 76 -3.75 2.06 -10.04
N VAL A 77 -4.75 1.17 -10.12
CA VAL A 77 -6.17 1.50 -9.95
C VAL A 77 -6.71 0.76 -8.75
N SER A 78 -7.29 1.47 -7.78
CA SER A 78 -8.07 0.86 -6.69
C SER A 78 -9.51 0.62 -7.14
N ALA A 79 -10.05 -0.56 -6.80
CA ALA A 79 -11.47 -0.90 -6.90
C ALA A 79 -12.18 -0.87 -5.53
N ARG A 80 -11.45 -0.57 -4.43
CA ARG A 80 -11.97 -0.50 -3.06
C ARG A 80 -12.59 0.86 -2.76
N SER A 81 -13.71 0.87 -2.05
CA SER A 81 -14.47 2.07 -1.65
C SER A 81 -14.29 2.46 -0.18
N ASP A 82 -13.55 1.65 0.59
CA ASP A 82 -13.49 1.63 2.05
C ASP A 82 -12.09 1.85 2.65
N GLY A 83 -11.06 1.96 1.81
CA GLY A 83 -9.67 2.17 2.20
C GLY A 83 -9.08 3.54 1.84
N ASP A 84 -8.06 3.97 2.58
CA ASP A 84 -7.17 5.05 2.15
C ASP A 84 -6.37 4.59 0.92
N PHE A 85 -6.39 5.35 -0.19
CA PHE A 85 -5.64 5.05 -1.41
C PHE A 85 -4.80 6.25 -1.85
N GLY A 86 -3.56 5.98 -2.25
CA GLY A 86 -2.58 7.00 -2.66
C GLY A 86 -1.42 7.12 -1.68
N PHE A 87 -0.86 8.32 -1.54
CA PHE A 87 0.31 8.56 -0.71
C PHE A 87 0.00 8.37 0.78
N TYR A 88 0.83 7.59 1.47
CA TYR A 88 0.75 7.43 2.92
C TYR A 88 1.10 8.75 3.61
N ASP A 89 0.11 9.38 4.23
CA ASP A 89 0.31 10.56 5.07
C ASP A 89 1.05 10.14 6.35
N ARG A 90 2.36 10.43 6.41
CA ARG A 90 3.21 10.15 7.57
C ARG A 90 2.81 10.92 8.84
N SER A 91 1.95 11.93 8.73
CA SER A 91 1.38 12.66 9.87
C SER A 91 0.06 12.08 10.37
N LYS A 92 -0.63 11.27 9.55
CA LYS A 92 -1.77 10.47 9.98
C LYS A 92 -1.23 9.39 10.92
N PRO A 93 -1.68 9.31 12.18
CA PRO A 93 -1.27 8.21 13.05
C PRO A 93 -1.66 6.91 12.36
N ALA A 94 -0.70 5.99 12.22
CA ALA A 94 -0.95 4.67 11.67
C ALA A 94 -2.20 4.12 12.36
N ARG A 95 -3.21 3.75 11.57
CA ARG A 95 -4.54 3.39 12.07
C ARG A 95 -4.38 2.15 12.92
N ALA A 96 -4.19 2.36 14.21
CA ALA A 96 -3.84 1.31 15.15
C ALA A 96 -4.92 0.24 15.04
N LEU A 97 -4.50 -0.96 14.64
CA LEU A 97 -5.33 -2.14 14.80
C LEU A 97 -5.39 -2.35 16.32
N LEU A 98 -6.34 -1.65 16.94
CA LEU A 98 -6.57 -1.71 18.37
C LEU A 98 -7.07 -3.11 18.68
N GLU A 99 -6.14 -4.00 19.01
CA GLU A 99 -6.47 -5.23 19.71
C GLU A 99 -7.33 -4.82 20.92
N PRO A 100 -8.53 -5.39 21.09
CA PRO A 100 -9.49 -4.94 22.10
C PRO A 100 -8.99 -5.27 23.50
N GLY A 101 -8.17 -4.39 24.07
CA GLY A 101 -7.54 -4.58 25.37
C GLY A 101 -6.52 -3.51 25.79
N LEU A 102 -5.79 -2.87 24.87
CA LEU A 102 -4.83 -1.82 25.25
C LEU A 102 -5.49 -0.43 25.30
N ALA A 103 -5.61 0.12 26.52
CA ALA A 103 -6.00 1.50 26.73
C ALA A 103 -4.93 2.46 26.15
N GLN A 104 -5.37 3.46 25.37
CA GLN A 104 -4.49 4.51 24.87
C GLN A 104 -3.92 5.33 26.04
N ALA A 105 -2.59 5.33 26.20
CA ALA A 105 -1.92 6.26 27.09
C ALA A 105 -2.09 7.68 26.52
N ALA A 106 -2.81 8.54 27.25
CA ALA A 106 -3.06 9.91 26.80
C ALA A 106 -1.75 10.70 26.66
N ALA A 107 -1.46 11.18 25.45
CA ALA A 107 -0.34 12.08 25.21
C ALA A 107 -0.61 13.43 25.90
N GLY A 108 0.09 13.68 27.01
CA GLY A 108 -0.02 14.95 27.75
C GLY A 108 0.50 16.12 26.91
N ASN A 109 -0.31 17.17 26.81
CA ASN A 109 0.04 18.41 26.09
C ASN A 109 1.02 19.27 26.92
N PRO A 110 2.26 19.53 26.47
CA PRO A 110 3.21 20.36 27.21
C PRO A 110 3.00 21.85 26.89
N ALA A 111 1.90 22.42 27.39
CA ALA A 111 1.52 23.81 27.14
C ALA A 111 1.41 24.66 28.43
N VAL A 112 2.45 24.67 29.26
CA VAL A 112 2.90 25.80 30.13
C VAL A 112 4.14 25.41 30.94
N VAL A 113 5.26 26.15 30.79
CA VAL A 113 6.15 26.62 31.88
C VAL A 113 7.23 27.57 31.35
N ALA A 114 7.58 28.57 32.18
CA ALA A 114 8.67 29.56 32.03
C ALA A 114 8.55 30.59 30.87
N ALA A 115 8.93 31.86 31.04
CA ALA A 115 9.69 32.47 32.14
C ALA A 115 9.05 33.76 32.69
N ASN A 116 9.18 33.93 34.01
CA ASN A 116 9.21 35.22 34.70
C ASN A 116 10.65 35.41 35.23
N GLU A 117 10.96 36.57 35.81
CA GLU A 117 12.30 37.00 36.29
C GLU A 117 13.25 37.43 35.14
N GLY A 118 13.88 38.61 35.14
CA GLY A 118 13.77 39.79 36.02
C GLY A 118 14.97 40.74 35.78
N GLY A 119 14.89 41.99 36.24
CA GLY A 119 16.09 42.84 36.42
C GLY A 119 16.17 44.13 35.59
N THR A 120 16.12 45.25 36.30
CA THR A 120 16.46 46.62 35.88
C THR A 120 17.81 46.72 35.18
N VAL A 121 17.82 47.28 33.97
CA VAL A 121 18.71 48.41 33.61
C VAL A 121 18.00 49.27 32.56
N ALA A 122 18.01 50.60 32.62
CA ALA A 122 18.53 51.49 33.68
C ALA A 122 17.37 52.29 34.31
#